data_AF-A0A7K0A0H1-F1
#
_entry.id   AF-A0A7K0A0H1-F1
#
_cell.length_a   1.000
_cell.length_b   1.000
_cell.length_c   1.000
_cell.angle_alpha   90.00
_cell.angle_beta   90.00
_cell.angle_gamma   90.00
#
_symmetry.space_group_name_H-M   'P 1'
#
loop_
_entity.id
_entity.type
_entity.pdbx_description
1 polymer ?
#
loop_
_entity_poly.entity_id
_entity_poly.type
_entity_poly.pdbx_seq_one_letter_code
_entity_poly.pdbx_strand_id
1 'polypeptide(L)'
;MPATQKALRTSYLGEWPTGPYDYGGLMAVEAIASEDGRRALRRLLPRRDNWLTYVLVVLIVLAVTAVSGMAYATYSYAQRYEGRLLPGTSIAGVEVGGLSRGEARARVEAAIRPRLEAPVSLGWRDKSWTVTPADVKARSDAEAVIDGAFAAADEAGFLDFARMRFVDADVGPSDDVAIGYDPDEVRRYVAALAKDFRRRPKDAALDYSTGWVEITEARKGRRLKVGKTASALLGAFRGGQAHAPLAVKIVEPEVTSDAFDKVLLLRIGENKLYLYEEGAITEEWVVATGQPEYPTPT
;
A
#
# COMPACT_ATOMS: atom_id res chain seq x y z
N MET A 1 20.16 65.09 18.23
CA MET A 1 21.36 65.57 18.96
C MET A 1 21.34 64.97 20.35
N PRO A 2 22.49 64.62 20.99
CA PRO A 2 23.88 64.55 20.50
C PRO A 2 24.56 63.18 20.82
N ALA A 3 25.64 62.81 20.10
CA ALA A 3 27.05 62.67 20.57
C ALA A 3 27.34 61.41 21.43
N THR A 4 28.47 60.69 21.36
CA THR A 4 29.86 61.14 21.16
C THR A 4 30.81 59.93 20.94
N GLN A 5 31.79 60.10 20.03
CA GLN A 5 33.21 59.67 20.04
C GLN A 5 33.64 58.24 20.47
N LYS A 6 34.46 57.60 19.63
CA LYS A 6 35.93 57.59 19.81
C LYS A 6 36.70 57.26 18.52
N ALA A 7 37.74 58.04 18.28
CA ALA A 7 38.64 58.03 17.13
C ALA A 7 40.01 57.44 17.49
N LEU A 8 40.72 56.88 16.50
CA LEU A 8 42.19 56.77 16.31
C LEU A 8 42.36 56.22 14.86
N ARG A 9 42.78 56.90 13.78
CA ARG A 9 43.90 57.81 13.40
C ARG A 9 45.28 57.14 13.36
N THR A 10 45.79 56.91 12.14
CA THR A 10 47.21 56.93 11.68
C THR A 10 47.17 56.95 10.13
N SER A 11 47.24 58.08 9.41
CA SER A 11 48.41 58.86 8.89
C SER A 11 49.38 58.02 8.03
N TYR A 12 49.61 58.27 6.74
CA TYR A 12 50.39 59.35 6.08
C TYR A 12 50.15 59.24 4.55
N LEU A 13 49.82 60.28 3.75
CA LEU A 13 50.56 61.48 3.27
C LEU A 13 51.39 61.28 1.97
N GLY A 14 51.24 62.23 1.03
CA GLY A 14 52.11 62.46 -0.14
C GLY A 14 51.32 62.55 -1.46
N GLU A 15 50.53 63.61 -1.73
CA GLU A 15 50.92 64.95 -2.25
C GLU A 15 51.70 64.95 -3.58
N TRP A 16 51.03 65.47 -4.61
CA TRP A 16 51.53 65.74 -5.96
C TRP A 16 52.09 67.16 -6.06
N PRO A 17 53.26 67.39 -6.67
CA PRO A 17 53.74 68.74 -6.96
C PRO A 17 53.46 69.19 -8.39
N THR A 18 52.95 70.42 -8.50
CA THR A 18 52.72 71.20 -9.72
C THR A 18 53.89 72.17 -10.01
N GLY A 19 54.61 71.95 -11.12
CA GLY A 19 55.39 72.91 -11.93
C GLY A 19 56.52 73.74 -11.29
N PRO A 20 57.18 74.66 -12.02
CA PRO A 20 57.43 74.77 -13.48
C PRO A 20 58.95 74.73 -13.80
N TYR A 21 59.39 74.64 -15.07
CA TYR A 21 60.55 75.32 -15.69
C TYR A 21 60.82 74.76 -17.11
N ASP A 22 60.64 75.65 -18.08
CA ASP A 22 61.16 75.76 -19.45
C ASP A 22 62.72 75.63 -19.44
N TYR A 23 63.45 75.00 -20.37
CA TYR A 23 63.64 75.30 -21.80
C TYR A 23 64.36 74.15 -22.52
N GLY A 24 64.11 74.00 -23.83
CA GLY A 24 65.11 73.47 -24.77
C GLY A 24 64.69 72.25 -25.57
N GLY A 25 63.95 72.46 -26.66
CA GLY A 25 63.66 71.39 -27.62
C GLY A 25 62.71 71.73 -28.76
N LEU A 26 62.57 73.01 -29.10
CA LEU A 26 62.08 73.45 -30.41
C LEU A 26 63.04 72.91 -31.48
N MET A 27 62.80 71.71 -32.01
CA MET A 27 63.24 71.24 -33.33
C MET A 27 62.68 69.84 -33.61
N ALA A 28 61.35 69.71 -33.75
CA ALA A 28 60.74 68.60 -34.50
C ALA A 28 59.24 68.83 -34.81
N VAL A 29 58.76 70.08 -34.76
CA VAL A 29 57.37 70.41 -35.16
C VAL A 29 57.26 70.69 -36.67
N GLU A 30 58.32 70.44 -37.44
CA GLU A 30 58.36 70.82 -38.86
C GLU A 30 58.79 69.67 -39.78
N ALA A 31 58.16 68.51 -39.62
CA ALA A 31 58.31 67.39 -40.58
C ALA A 31 57.06 66.52 -40.73
N ILE A 32 55.87 67.10 -40.55
CA ILE A 32 54.58 66.44 -40.88
C ILE A 32 53.80 67.32 -41.86
N ALA A 33 54.42 67.62 -43.00
CA ALA A 33 53.78 68.26 -44.15
C ALA A 33 54.40 67.82 -45.49
N SER A 34 54.92 66.60 -45.59
CA SER A 34 55.29 66.01 -46.89
C SER A 34 54.16 65.12 -47.42
N GLU A 35 53.87 65.23 -48.71
CA GLU A 35 52.81 64.47 -49.41
C GLU A 35 53.08 62.96 -49.48
N ASP A 36 54.32 62.53 -49.22
CA ASP A 36 54.74 61.14 -49.26
C ASP A 36 54.34 60.33 -48.02
N GLY A 37 54.18 60.98 -46.86
CA GLY A 37 53.67 60.34 -45.64
C GLY A 37 52.17 59.97 -45.73
N ARG A 38 51.39 60.72 -46.52
CA ARG A 38 49.95 60.49 -46.68
C ARG A 38 49.63 59.32 -47.61
N ARG A 39 50.57 58.91 -48.47
CA ARG A 39 50.42 57.73 -49.36
C ARG A 39 50.81 56.43 -48.66
N ALA A 40 51.76 56.47 -47.73
CA ALA A 40 52.16 55.31 -46.92
C ALA A 40 51.14 54.94 -45.83
N LEU A 41 50.40 55.91 -45.27
CA LEU A 41 49.42 55.65 -44.21
C LEU A 41 48.08 55.05 -44.70
N ARG A 42 47.80 55.07 -46.01
CA ARG A 42 46.59 54.46 -46.60
C ARG A 42 46.68 52.95 -46.83
N ARG A 43 47.84 52.33 -46.60
CA ARG A 43 48.06 50.88 -46.80
C ARG A 43 48.10 50.07 -45.50
N LEU A 44 47.91 50.70 -44.35
CA LEU A 44 48.02 50.06 -43.03
C LEU A 44 46.76 50.13 -42.16
N LEU A 45 45.63 50.57 -42.72
CA LEU A 45 44.33 50.42 -42.08
C LEU A 45 43.67 49.14 -42.62
N PRO A 46 43.49 48.08 -41.81
CA PRO A 46 42.76 46.91 -42.25
C PRO A 46 41.36 47.33 -42.70
N ARG A 47 40.95 46.85 -43.88
CA ARG A 47 39.64 47.07 -44.48
C ARG A 47 38.54 46.85 -43.42
N ARG A 48 37.78 47.90 -43.13
CA ARG A 48 36.62 47.94 -42.21
C ARG A 48 35.45 47.03 -42.66
N ASP A 49 35.61 46.29 -43.74
CA ASP A 49 34.54 45.48 -44.35
C ASP A 49 34.46 44.05 -43.80
N ASN A 50 35.50 43.57 -43.10
CA ASN A 50 35.55 42.16 -42.63
C ASN A 50 35.39 42.00 -41.11
N TRP A 51 35.54 43.06 -40.31
CA TRP A 51 35.42 42.94 -38.84
C TRP A 51 34.00 42.57 -38.40
N LEU A 52 33.00 43.12 -39.10
CA LEU A 52 31.59 42.74 -38.92
C LEU A 52 31.37 41.26 -39.30
N THR A 53 32.04 40.77 -40.34
CA THR A 53 31.99 39.36 -40.75
C THR A 53 32.62 38.45 -39.69
N TYR A 54 33.76 38.84 -39.10
CA TYR A 54 34.38 38.07 -38.01
C TYR A 54 33.51 38.06 -36.75
N VAL A 55 32.92 39.20 -36.37
CA VAL A 55 31.99 39.29 -35.23
C VAL A 55 30.74 38.43 -35.48
N LEU A 56 30.20 38.45 -36.69
CA LEU A 56 29.06 37.63 -37.08
C LEU A 56 29.38 36.12 -37.03
N VAL A 57 30.54 35.71 -37.56
CA VAL A 57 30.98 34.30 -37.53
C VAL A 57 31.17 33.83 -36.08
N VAL A 58 31.78 34.65 -35.22
CA VAL A 58 31.93 34.32 -33.80
C VAL A 58 30.58 34.19 -33.10
N LEU A 59 29.64 35.09 -33.38
CA LEU A 59 28.27 35.01 -32.83
C LEU A 59 27.51 33.77 -33.31
N ILE A 60 27.65 33.39 -34.59
CA ILE A 60 27.03 32.17 -35.13
C ILE A 60 27.65 30.92 -34.49
N VAL A 61 28.97 30.88 -34.33
CA VAL A 61 29.64 29.76 -33.66
C VAL A 61 29.20 29.66 -32.20
N LEU A 62 29.08 30.78 -31.49
CA LEU A 62 28.57 30.81 -30.11
C LEU A 62 27.09 30.39 -30.03
N ALA A 63 26.26 30.79 -31.00
CA ALA A 63 24.87 30.39 -31.05
C ALA A 63 24.73 28.87 -31.35
N VAL A 64 25.53 28.34 -32.28
CA VAL A 64 25.54 26.91 -32.61
C VAL A 64 26.07 26.08 -31.43
N THR A 65 27.10 26.52 -30.73
CA THR A 65 27.59 25.82 -29.53
C THR A 65 26.63 25.92 -28.36
N ALA A 66 25.94 27.06 -28.19
CA ALA A 66 24.88 27.19 -27.18
C ALA A 66 23.69 26.27 -27.49
N VAL A 67 23.22 26.23 -28.74
CA VAL A 67 22.13 25.33 -29.17
C VAL A 67 22.55 23.87 -29.09
N SER A 68 23.78 23.53 -29.46
CA SER A 68 24.31 22.17 -29.36
C SER A 68 24.52 21.74 -27.91
N GLY A 69 24.97 22.65 -27.05
CA GLY A 69 25.10 22.43 -25.61
C GLY A 69 23.74 22.28 -24.93
N MET A 70 22.74 23.06 -25.37
CA MET A 70 21.35 22.93 -24.93
C MET A 70 20.75 21.59 -25.38
N ALA A 71 20.97 21.19 -26.63
CA ALA A 71 20.52 19.91 -27.18
C ALA A 71 21.19 18.71 -26.48
N TYR A 72 22.49 18.80 -26.22
CA TYR A 72 23.23 17.79 -25.46
C TYR A 72 22.79 17.74 -23.99
N ALA A 73 22.52 18.89 -23.37
CA ALA A 73 21.95 18.96 -22.03
C ALA A 73 20.55 18.32 -22.01
N THR A 74 19.66 18.62 -22.97
CA THR A 74 18.34 17.98 -23.05
C THR A 74 18.42 16.48 -23.36
N TYR A 75 19.36 16.05 -24.20
CA TYR A 75 19.57 14.63 -24.54
C TYR A 75 20.14 13.83 -23.36
N SER A 76 21.14 14.38 -22.67
CA SER A 76 21.74 13.75 -21.48
C SER A 76 20.84 13.84 -20.24
N TYR A 77 19.93 14.82 -20.18
CA TYR A 77 18.87 14.89 -19.17
C TYR A 77 17.75 13.90 -19.47
N ALA A 78 17.31 13.79 -20.72
CA ALA A 78 16.34 12.77 -21.15
C ALA A 78 16.82 11.36 -20.83
N GLN A 79 18.08 11.03 -21.13
CA GLN A 79 18.71 9.75 -20.79
C GLN A 79 18.83 9.47 -19.27
N ARG A 80 18.82 10.50 -18.42
CA ARG A 80 18.90 10.34 -16.95
C ARG A 80 17.53 10.09 -16.31
N TYR A 81 16.45 10.46 -16.99
CA TYR A 81 15.07 10.35 -16.51
C TYR A 81 14.21 9.37 -17.31
N GLU A 82 14.70 8.82 -18.42
CA GLU A 82 14.09 7.66 -19.09
C GLU A 82 14.07 6.44 -18.13
N GLY A 83 12.88 5.91 -17.87
CA GLY A 83 12.69 4.69 -17.07
C GLY A 83 12.72 4.86 -15.55
N ARG A 84 12.31 6.03 -15.02
CA ARG A 84 12.09 6.26 -13.58
C ARG A 84 10.64 6.61 -13.25
N LEU A 85 10.17 6.21 -12.07
CA LEU A 85 8.82 6.54 -11.59
C LEU A 85 8.69 8.03 -11.23
N LEU A 86 7.48 8.57 -11.34
CA LEU A 86 7.15 9.94 -10.98
C LEU A 86 7.48 10.21 -9.49
N PRO A 87 8.11 11.34 -9.13
CA PRO A 87 8.25 11.75 -7.73
C PRO A 87 6.89 11.81 -7.02
N GLY A 88 6.84 11.39 -5.75
CA GLY A 88 5.57 11.27 -5.01
C GLY A 88 4.80 9.97 -5.25
N THR A 89 5.23 9.12 -6.20
CA THR A 89 4.61 7.80 -6.40
C THR A 89 4.90 6.88 -5.21
N SER A 90 3.83 6.35 -4.61
CA SER A 90 3.90 5.28 -3.62
C SER A 90 3.18 4.03 -4.12
N ILE A 91 3.74 2.86 -3.82
CA ILE A 91 3.14 1.55 -4.14
C ILE A 91 3.08 0.75 -2.83
N ALA A 92 1.87 0.33 -2.42
CA ALA A 92 1.64 -0.40 -1.18
C ALA A 92 2.23 0.29 0.09
N GLY A 93 2.14 1.63 0.15
CA GLY A 93 2.68 2.44 1.24
C GLY A 93 4.22 2.60 1.21
N VAL A 94 4.88 2.17 0.13
CA VAL A 94 6.31 2.33 -0.08
C VAL A 94 6.55 3.42 -1.11
N GLU A 95 7.29 4.47 -0.73
CA GLU A 95 7.74 5.49 -1.67
C GLU A 95 8.71 4.88 -2.68
N VAL A 96 8.34 4.98 -3.96
CA VAL A 96 9.10 4.46 -5.11
C VAL A 96 9.38 5.53 -6.17
N GLY A 97 8.95 6.77 -5.93
CA GLY A 97 9.22 7.89 -6.84
C GLY A 97 10.71 8.11 -7.08
N GLY A 98 11.07 8.37 -8.33
CA GLY A 98 12.45 8.59 -8.78
C GLY A 98 13.32 7.32 -8.88
N LEU A 99 12.79 6.16 -8.49
CA LEU A 99 13.46 4.87 -8.63
C LEU A 99 13.33 4.33 -10.05
N SER A 100 14.35 3.60 -10.49
CA SER A 100 14.28 2.77 -11.70
C SER A 100 13.39 1.54 -11.48
N ARG A 101 12.99 0.88 -12.57
CA ARG A 101 12.14 -0.32 -12.52
C ARG A 101 12.69 -1.43 -11.62
N GLY A 102 13.99 -1.68 -11.68
CA GLY A 102 14.65 -2.69 -10.85
C GLY A 102 14.69 -2.31 -9.36
N GLU A 103 14.98 -1.04 -9.07
CA GLU A 103 15.02 -0.52 -7.69
C GLU A 103 13.63 -0.49 -7.05
N ALA A 104 12.62 -0.06 -7.81
CA ALA A 104 11.22 -0.08 -7.37
C ALA A 104 10.77 -1.51 -7.06
N ARG A 105 11.07 -2.48 -7.94
CA ARG A 105 10.77 -3.90 -7.72
C ARG A 105 11.39 -4.43 -6.43
N ALA A 106 12.69 -4.27 -6.27
CA ALA A 106 13.40 -4.76 -5.09
C ALA A 106 12.86 -4.15 -3.79
N ARG A 107 12.53 -2.86 -3.80
CA ARG A 107 12.01 -2.15 -2.63
C ARG A 107 10.58 -2.59 -2.27
N VAL A 108 9.72 -2.76 -3.27
CA VAL A 108 8.33 -3.21 -3.09
C VAL A 108 8.29 -4.67 -2.64
N GLU A 109 9.07 -5.57 -3.27
CA GLU A 109 9.16 -6.99 -2.87
C GLU A 109 9.66 -7.14 -1.42
N ALA A 110 10.67 -6.37 -1.01
CA ALA A 110 11.18 -6.38 0.35
C ALA A 110 10.15 -5.93 1.40
N ALA A 111 9.28 -4.99 1.04
CA ALA A 111 8.23 -4.49 1.93
C ALA A 111 7.02 -5.43 2.02
N ILE A 112 6.72 -6.18 0.95
CA ILE A 112 5.57 -7.10 0.89
C ILE A 112 5.88 -8.44 1.53
N ARG A 113 7.11 -8.94 1.43
CA ARG A 113 7.49 -10.27 1.93
C ARG A 113 7.04 -10.52 3.38
N PRO A 114 7.27 -9.61 4.34
CA PRO A 114 6.78 -9.80 5.72
C PRO A 114 5.25 -9.84 5.82
N ARG A 115 4.53 -9.13 4.95
CA ARG A 115 3.06 -9.12 4.92
C ARG A 115 2.50 -10.41 4.33
N LEU A 116 3.16 -11.01 3.33
CA LEU A 116 2.79 -12.32 2.77
C LEU A 116 2.99 -13.48 3.76
N GLU A 117 3.94 -13.32 4.68
CA GLU A 117 4.25 -14.30 5.72
C GLU A 117 3.49 -14.03 7.04
N ALA A 118 2.84 -12.87 7.18
CA ALA A 118 2.17 -12.47 8.40
C ALA A 118 0.96 -13.38 8.70
N PRO A 119 0.95 -14.10 9.84
CA PRO A 119 -0.16 -14.96 10.21
C PRO A 119 -1.36 -14.16 10.74
N VAL A 120 -2.56 -14.53 10.32
CA VAL A 120 -3.83 -14.06 10.87
C VAL A 120 -4.50 -15.17 11.65
N SER A 121 -4.86 -14.90 12.90
CA SER A 121 -5.56 -15.85 13.77
C SER A 121 -7.08 -15.73 13.60
N LEU A 122 -7.73 -16.80 13.14
CA LEU A 122 -9.18 -16.93 13.12
C LEU A 122 -9.68 -17.47 14.46
N GLY A 123 -10.49 -16.69 15.19
CA GLY A 123 -10.94 -17.05 16.54
C GLY A 123 -12.42 -17.39 16.67
N TRP A 124 -12.74 -18.45 17.42
CA TRP A 124 -14.08 -18.72 17.94
C TRP A 124 -14.03 -19.31 19.35
N ARG A 125 -14.46 -18.53 20.35
CA ARG A 125 -14.37 -18.89 21.79
C ARG A 125 -12.93 -19.27 22.12
N ASP A 126 -12.70 -20.49 22.61
CA ASP A 126 -11.38 -20.99 23.03
C ASP A 126 -10.58 -21.63 21.89
N LYS A 127 -11.10 -21.62 20.65
CA LYS A 127 -10.45 -22.21 19.49
C LYS A 127 -9.90 -21.13 18.57
N SER A 128 -8.65 -21.29 18.15
CA SER A 128 -8.00 -20.46 17.14
C SER A 128 -7.41 -21.31 16.01
N TRP A 129 -7.41 -20.75 14.80
CA TRP A 129 -6.72 -21.31 13.64
C TRP A 129 -5.82 -20.23 13.05
N THR A 130 -4.57 -20.56 12.81
CA THR A 130 -3.63 -19.65 12.16
C THR A 130 -3.72 -19.82 10.65
N VAL A 131 -3.89 -18.71 9.93
CA VAL A 131 -3.97 -18.67 8.47
C VAL A 131 -2.97 -17.65 7.95
N THR A 132 -2.15 -18.04 7.00
CA THR A 132 -1.24 -17.14 6.30
C THR A 132 -1.78 -16.76 4.92
N PRO A 133 -1.36 -15.63 4.34
CA PRO A 133 -1.64 -15.31 2.93
C PRO A 133 -1.21 -16.42 1.97
N ALA A 134 -0.13 -17.15 2.28
CA ALA A 134 0.30 -18.30 1.50
C ALA A 134 -0.73 -19.46 1.48
N ASP A 135 -1.41 -19.71 2.61
CA ASP A 135 -2.43 -20.77 2.71
C ASP A 135 -3.65 -20.51 1.82
N VAL A 136 -3.95 -19.23 1.56
CA VAL A 136 -5.01 -18.79 0.65
C VAL A 136 -4.50 -18.50 -0.76
N LYS A 137 -3.26 -18.88 -1.08
CA LYS A 137 -2.57 -18.66 -2.36
C LYS A 137 -2.57 -17.20 -2.81
N ALA A 138 -2.39 -16.28 -1.87
CA ALA A 138 -2.16 -14.87 -2.20
C ALA A 138 -0.91 -14.74 -3.08
N ARG A 139 -0.96 -13.85 -4.07
CA ARG A 139 0.15 -13.62 -5.00
C ARG A 139 0.70 -12.21 -4.82
N SER A 140 1.97 -12.04 -5.16
CA SER A 140 2.53 -10.70 -5.33
C SER A 140 2.07 -10.17 -6.68
N ASP A 141 1.25 -9.12 -6.67
CA ASP A 141 0.84 -8.38 -7.88
C ASP A 141 1.74 -7.15 -8.10
N ALA A 142 2.83 -7.05 -7.34
CA ALA A 142 3.77 -5.93 -7.38
C ALA A 142 4.27 -5.62 -8.80
N GLU A 143 4.55 -6.64 -9.61
CA GLU A 143 5.06 -6.46 -10.98
C GLU A 143 4.04 -5.76 -11.89
N ALA A 144 2.77 -6.18 -11.84
CA ALA A 144 1.69 -5.56 -12.62
C ALA A 144 1.42 -4.11 -12.18
N VAL A 145 1.50 -3.83 -10.88
CA VAL A 145 1.33 -2.46 -10.34
C VAL A 145 2.50 -1.56 -10.73
N ILE A 146 3.72 -2.08 -10.66
CA ILE A 146 4.93 -1.36 -11.11
C ILE A 146 4.85 -1.08 -12.61
N ASP A 147 4.48 -2.06 -13.43
CA ASP A 147 4.31 -1.89 -14.88
C ASP A 147 3.30 -0.79 -15.20
N GLY A 148 2.14 -0.79 -14.54
CA GLY A 148 1.13 0.26 -14.68
C GLY A 148 1.64 1.64 -14.24
N ALA A 149 2.42 1.71 -13.16
CA ALA A 149 3.01 2.95 -12.69
C ALA A 149 4.05 3.53 -13.68
N PHE A 150 4.83 2.66 -14.35
CA PHE A 150 5.74 3.08 -15.41
C PHE A 150 5.00 3.55 -16.67
N ALA A 151 3.96 2.84 -17.08
CA ALA A 151 3.14 3.27 -18.22
C ALA A 151 2.49 4.64 -17.98
N ALA A 152 1.97 4.87 -16.76
CA ALA A 152 1.43 6.17 -16.37
C ALA A 152 2.51 7.28 -16.33
N ALA A 153 3.73 6.95 -15.90
CA ALA A 153 4.85 7.89 -15.91
C ALA A 153 5.32 8.25 -17.33
N ASP A 154 5.23 7.31 -18.28
CA ASP A 154 5.58 7.55 -19.69
C ASP A 154 4.54 8.42 -20.40
N GLU A 155 3.25 8.29 -20.05
CA GLU A 155 2.16 9.14 -20.56
C GLU A 155 2.18 10.55 -19.96
N ALA A 156 2.55 10.68 -18.68
CA ALA A 156 2.73 11.94 -17.98
C ALA A 156 4.05 12.59 -18.42
N GLY A 157 4.01 13.32 -19.54
CA GLY A 157 5.19 13.96 -20.12
C GLY A 157 5.97 14.87 -19.16
N PHE A 158 7.20 15.22 -19.53
CA PHE A 158 8.17 16.01 -18.73
C PHE A 158 7.63 17.30 -18.09
N LEU A 159 6.63 17.95 -18.70
CA LEU A 159 6.02 19.18 -18.14
C LEU A 159 5.19 18.92 -16.88
N ASP A 160 4.62 17.72 -16.73
CA ASP A 160 3.89 17.33 -15.51
C ASP A 160 4.84 16.86 -14.41
N PHE A 161 5.98 16.27 -14.77
CA PHE A 161 7.11 16.00 -13.86
C PHE A 161 7.57 17.26 -13.10
N ALA A 162 7.61 18.41 -13.77
CA ALA A 162 8.04 19.68 -13.17
C ALA A 162 6.95 20.32 -12.29
N ARG A 163 5.67 20.13 -12.60
CA ARG A 163 4.55 20.68 -11.82
C ARG A 163 4.26 19.85 -10.56
N MET A 164 4.31 18.52 -10.65
CA MET A 164 4.07 17.63 -9.49
C MET A 164 5.18 17.68 -8.44
N ARG A 165 6.38 18.18 -8.77
CA ARG A 165 7.45 18.46 -7.78
C ARG A 165 7.00 19.42 -6.67
N PHE A 166 5.98 20.25 -6.93
CA PHE A 166 5.47 21.29 -6.04
C PHE A 166 4.04 21.06 -5.54
N VAL A 167 3.42 19.95 -5.95
CA VAL A 167 2.06 19.59 -5.57
C VAL A 167 2.13 18.18 -5.00
N ASP A 168 1.90 18.02 -3.69
CA ASP A 168 1.65 16.71 -3.05
C ASP A 168 0.46 16.05 -3.76
N ALA A 169 0.75 15.34 -4.83
CA ALA A 169 -0.25 14.68 -5.64
C ALA A 169 -0.36 13.25 -5.16
N ASP A 170 -1.25 13.03 -4.19
CA ASP A 170 -1.85 11.74 -3.89
C ASP A 170 -2.63 11.25 -5.12
N VAL A 171 -1.92 10.68 -6.10
CA VAL A 171 -2.55 10.10 -7.30
C VAL A 171 -2.82 8.62 -7.06
N GLY A 172 -4.06 8.33 -6.64
CA GLY A 172 -4.74 7.07 -6.93
C GLY A 172 -4.54 5.94 -5.92
N PRO A 173 -5.45 4.95 -5.94
CA PRO A 173 -6.13 4.42 -4.77
C PRO A 173 -5.18 3.82 -3.74
N SER A 174 -5.15 4.50 -2.59
CA SER A 174 -4.98 4.00 -1.23
C SER A 174 -4.79 2.48 -1.13
N ASP A 175 -3.58 2.12 -0.68
CA ASP A 175 -3.25 0.93 0.08
C ASP A 175 -3.58 -0.45 -0.55
N ASP A 176 -2.57 -1.30 -0.63
CA ASP A 176 -2.68 -2.76 -0.77
C ASP A 176 -2.88 -3.43 -2.15
N VAL A 177 -2.63 -2.77 -3.28
CA VAL A 177 -2.70 -3.43 -4.61
C VAL A 177 -1.51 -4.37 -4.88
N ALA A 178 -0.48 -4.39 -4.03
CA ALA A 178 0.70 -5.22 -4.32
C ALA A 178 0.56 -6.69 -3.86
N ILE A 179 -0.47 -7.03 -3.07
CA ILE A 179 -0.84 -8.42 -2.77
C ILE A 179 -2.21 -8.73 -3.37
N GLY A 180 -2.20 -9.57 -4.39
CA GLY A 180 -3.39 -10.11 -5.03
C GLY A 180 -4.03 -11.20 -4.18
N TYR A 181 -5.25 -10.94 -3.70
CA TYR A 181 -6.09 -11.93 -3.05
C TYR A 181 -7.23 -12.34 -3.96
N ASP A 182 -7.27 -13.62 -4.36
CA ASP A 182 -8.41 -14.21 -5.06
C ASP A 182 -9.54 -14.52 -4.04
N PRO A 183 -10.70 -13.84 -4.10
CA PRO A 183 -11.81 -14.08 -3.19
C PRO A 183 -12.30 -15.53 -3.20
N ASP A 184 -12.10 -16.26 -4.30
CA ASP A 184 -12.54 -17.64 -4.44
C ASP A 184 -11.56 -18.62 -3.80
N GLU A 185 -10.25 -18.38 -3.84
CA GLU A 185 -9.27 -19.17 -3.08
C GLU A 185 -9.49 -19.00 -1.57
N VAL A 186 -9.72 -17.76 -1.10
CA VAL A 186 -10.06 -17.49 0.31
C VAL A 186 -11.35 -18.22 0.70
N ARG A 187 -12.38 -18.17 -0.16
CA ARG A 187 -13.63 -18.91 0.09
C ARG A 187 -13.43 -20.42 0.11
N ARG A 188 -12.58 -20.98 -0.76
CA ARG A 188 -12.27 -22.42 -0.77
C ARG A 188 -11.56 -22.86 0.50
N TYR A 189 -10.58 -22.08 0.97
CA TYR A 189 -9.91 -22.33 2.24
C TYR A 189 -10.91 -22.35 3.41
N VAL A 190 -11.73 -21.30 3.51
CA VAL A 190 -12.77 -21.21 4.56
C VAL A 190 -13.81 -22.32 4.43
N ALA A 191 -14.13 -22.78 3.21
CA ALA A 191 -15.04 -23.89 2.99
C ALA A 191 -14.46 -25.24 3.43
N ALA A 192 -13.13 -25.44 3.29
CA ALA A 192 -12.45 -26.60 3.85
C ALA A 192 -12.52 -26.56 5.39
N LEU A 193 -12.15 -25.43 6.00
CA LEU A 193 -12.27 -25.23 7.44
C LEU A 193 -13.71 -25.41 7.95
N ALA A 194 -14.71 -25.02 7.15
CA ALA A 194 -16.12 -25.19 7.49
C ALA A 194 -16.52 -26.67 7.64
N LYS A 195 -15.91 -27.58 6.88
CA LYS A 195 -16.19 -29.03 6.96
C LYS A 195 -15.70 -29.59 8.28
N ASP A 196 -14.49 -29.25 8.69
CA ASP A 196 -13.87 -29.73 9.92
C ASP A 196 -14.53 -29.11 11.17
N PHE A 197 -14.97 -27.85 11.07
CA PHE A 197 -15.64 -27.16 12.17
C PHE A 197 -17.10 -27.59 12.38
N ARG A 198 -17.74 -28.12 11.33
CA ARG A 198 -19.17 -28.46 11.34
C ARG A 198 -19.47 -29.54 12.38
N ARG A 199 -20.45 -29.27 13.24
CA ARG A 199 -21.06 -30.27 14.13
C ARG A 199 -22.54 -30.33 13.84
N ARG A 200 -23.06 -31.52 13.50
CA ARG A 200 -24.51 -31.70 13.32
C ARG A 200 -25.20 -31.55 14.69
N PRO A 201 -26.41 -30.95 14.75
CA PRO A 201 -27.24 -31.06 15.93
C PRO A 201 -27.57 -32.54 16.16
N LYS A 202 -27.75 -32.91 17.43
CA LYS A 202 -28.29 -34.21 17.84
C LYS A 202 -29.55 -33.91 18.63
N ASP A 203 -30.66 -34.49 18.19
CA ASP A 203 -31.94 -34.33 18.88
C ASP A 203 -31.94 -35.08 20.20
N ALA A 204 -32.75 -34.60 21.14
CA ALA A 204 -33.08 -35.39 22.30
C ALA A 204 -33.88 -36.62 21.85
N ALA A 205 -33.65 -37.73 22.52
CA ALA A 205 -34.35 -38.97 22.25
C ALA A 205 -34.73 -39.63 23.56
N LEU A 206 -35.89 -40.28 23.53
CA LEU A 206 -36.38 -41.11 24.62
C LEU A 206 -36.07 -42.57 24.28
N ASP A 207 -35.28 -43.22 25.11
CA ASP A 207 -34.99 -44.66 25.05
C ASP A 207 -35.76 -45.36 26.17
N TYR A 208 -36.38 -46.49 25.85
CA TYR A 208 -37.11 -47.34 26.80
C TYR A 208 -36.78 -48.82 26.64
N SER A 209 -35.73 -49.16 25.87
CA SER A 209 -35.33 -50.54 25.58
C SER A 209 -34.94 -51.34 26.83
N THR A 210 -34.48 -50.68 27.90
CA THR A 210 -34.13 -51.31 29.18
C THR A 210 -35.36 -51.62 30.05
N GLY A 211 -36.54 -51.16 29.62
CA GLY A 211 -37.79 -51.20 30.39
C GLY A 211 -38.01 -49.96 31.26
N TRP A 212 -37.07 -49.00 31.24
CA TRP A 212 -37.14 -47.72 31.93
C TRP A 212 -36.88 -46.56 30.97
N VAL A 213 -37.42 -45.39 31.27
CA VAL A 213 -37.19 -44.19 30.45
C VAL A 213 -35.78 -43.66 30.70
N GLU A 214 -34.99 -43.59 29.63
CA GLU A 214 -33.70 -42.92 29.58
C GLU A 214 -33.76 -41.80 28.52
N ILE A 215 -33.51 -40.56 28.93
CA ILE A 215 -33.54 -39.41 28.03
C ILE A 215 -32.10 -39.09 27.60
N THR A 216 -31.84 -39.20 26.30
CA THR A 216 -30.60 -38.70 25.72
C THR A 216 -30.71 -37.21 25.50
N GLU A 217 -29.80 -36.42 26.08
CA GLU A 217 -29.80 -34.97 25.93
C GLU A 217 -29.58 -34.50 24.48
N ALA A 218 -30.32 -33.46 24.10
CA ALA A 218 -30.10 -32.78 22.84
C ALA A 218 -28.77 -32.01 22.84
N ARG A 219 -28.09 -31.97 21.70
CA ARG A 219 -26.83 -31.24 21.54
C ARG A 219 -26.91 -30.27 20.38
N LYS A 220 -26.64 -29.00 20.67
CA LYS A 220 -26.59 -27.93 19.67
C LYS A 220 -25.53 -28.21 18.60
N GLY A 221 -25.95 -28.11 17.34
CA GLY A 221 -25.09 -28.10 16.18
C GLY A 221 -24.42 -26.75 15.96
N ARG A 222 -23.42 -26.72 15.07
CA ARG A 222 -22.80 -25.48 14.60
C ARG A 222 -22.36 -25.62 13.16
N ARG A 223 -22.48 -24.52 12.42
CA ARG A 223 -22.06 -24.39 11.02
C ARG A 223 -21.36 -23.06 10.82
N LEU A 224 -20.29 -23.06 10.02
CA LEU A 224 -19.57 -21.85 9.66
C LEU A 224 -20.33 -21.05 8.58
N LYS A 225 -20.39 -19.72 8.69
CA LYS A 225 -20.90 -18.82 7.66
C LYS A 225 -19.75 -18.45 6.70
N VAL A 226 -19.47 -19.33 5.73
CA VAL A 226 -18.31 -19.22 4.83
C VAL A 226 -18.11 -17.82 4.26
N GLY A 227 -19.14 -17.21 3.66
CA GLY A 227 -19.00 -15.89 3.04
C GLY A 227 -18.64 -14.76 4.02
N LYS A 228 -19.24 -14.77 5.23
CA LYS A 228 -18.94 -13.76 6.25
C LYS A 228 -17.53 -13.93 6.80
N THR A 229 -17.12 -15.18 7.08
CA THR A 229 -15.76 -15.46 7.56
C THR A 229 -14.70 -15.15 6.50
N ALA A 230 -14.95 -15.48 5.23
CA ALA A 230 -14.04 -15.15 4.13
C ALA A 230 -13.87 -13.62 3.96
N SER A 231 -14.96 -12.86 4.08
CA SER A 231 -14.90 -11.40 4.01
C SER A 231 -14.14 -10.79 5.19
N ALA A 232 -14.34 -11.33 6.40
CA ALA A 232 -13.61 -10.91 7.59
C ALA A 232 -12.11 -11.24 7.49
N LEU A 233 -11.77 -12.42 6.98
CA LEU A 233 -10.38 -12.83 6.76
C LEU A 233 -9.69 -11.94 5.70
N LEU A 234 -10.37 -11.65 4.59
CA LEU A 234 -9.85 -10.76 3.56
C LEU A 234 -9.65 -9.32 4.09
N GLY A 235 -10.60 -8.83 4.90
CA GLY A 235 -10.47 -7.54 5.57
C GLY A 235 -9.29 -7.50 6.54
N ALA A 236 -9.05 -8.59 7.28
CA ALA A 236 -7.91 -8.69 8.18
C ALA A 236 -6.56 -8.72 7.46
N PHE A 237 -6.48 -9.45 6.34
CA PHE A 237 -5.29 -9.43 5.49
C PHE A 237 -5.00 -8.03 4.95
N ARG A 238 -6.02 -7.33 4.42
CA ARG A 238 -5.85 -5.98 3.86
C ARG A 238 -5.61 -4.90 4.92
N GLY A 239 -6.18 -5.08 6.10
CA GLY A 239 -6.03 -4.15 7.22
C GLY A 239 -4.78 -4.39 8.07
N GLY A 240 -3.96 -5.40 7.74
CA GLY A 240 -2.82 -5.80 8.57
C GLY A 240 -3.22 -6.27 9.98
N GLN A 241 -4.44 -6.79 10.14
CA GLN A 241 -4.97 -7.21 11.44
C GLN A 241 -4.49 -8.62 11.77
N ALA A 242 -3.96 -8.82 12.97
CA ALA A 242 -3.52 -10.13 13.44
C ALA A 242 -4.68 -11.10 13.77
N HIS A 243 -5.92 -10.59 13.84
CA HIS A 243 -7.07 -11.37 14.26
C HIS A 243 -8.29 -11.13 13.38
N ALA A 244 -9.00 -12.22 13.04
CA ALA A 244 -10.25 -12.18 12.30
C ALA A 244 -11.32 -13.04 13.00
N PRO A 245 -12.55 -12.55 13.19
CA PRO A 245 -13.60 -13.30 13.86
C PRO A 245 -14.16 -14.43 12.97
N LEU A 246 -14.40 -15.59 13.57
CA LEU A 246 -15.08 -16.70 12.91
C LEU A 246 -16.61 -16.51 12.97
N ALA A 247 -17.27 -16.31 11.83
CA ALA A 247 -18.71 -16.13 11.79
C ALA A 247 -19.46 -17.48 11.88
N VAL A 248 -19.97 -17.84 13.07
CA VAL A 248 -20.65 -19.13 13.30
C VAL A 248 -22.17 -18.97 13.37
N LYS A 249 -22.89 -19.95 12.81
CA LYS A 249 -24.34 -20.15 13.01
C LYS A 249 -24.54 -21.37 13.91
N ILE A 250 -25.14 -21.19 15.07
CA ILE A 250 -25.62 -22.30 15.91
C ILE A 250 -26.87 -22.87 15.25
N VAL A 251 -26.96 -24.20 15.21
CA VAL A 251 -28.11 -24.92 14.68
C VAL A 251 -28.71 -25.66 15.86
N GLU A 252 -29.93 -25.28 16.23
CA GLU A 252 -30.66 -25.95 17.30
C GLU A 252 -31.12 -27.34 16.85
N PRO A 253 -31.21 -28.31 17.78
CA PRO A 253 -31.86 -29.59 17.53
C PRO A 253 -33.36 -29.38 17.25
N GLU A 254 -33.97 -30.32 16.54
CA GLU A 254 -35.41 -30.32 16.27
C GLU A 254 -36.21 -30.67 17.53
N VAL A 255 -35.69 -31.60 18.32
CA VAL A 255 -36.25 -31.96 19.63
C VAL A 255 -35.25 -31.62 20.73
N THR A 256 -35.65 -30.76 21.66
CA THR A 256 -34.89 -30.42 22.87
C THR A 256 -35.25 -31.36 24.01
N SER A 257 -34.40 -31.43 25.03
CA SER A 257 -34.68 -32.21 26.24
C SER A 257 -35.99 -31.77 26.91
N ASP A 258 -36.33 -30.48 26.79
CA ASP A 258 -37.58 -29.88 27.28
C ASP A 258 -38.85 -30.57 26.74
N ALA A 259 -38.77 -31.18 25.55
CA ALA A 259 -39.89 -31.95 24.98
C ALA A 259 -40.21 -33.21 25.81
N PHE A 260 -39.28 -33.64 26.66
CA PHE A 260 -39.38 -34.81 27.54
C PHE A 260 -39.36 -34.42 29.01
N ASP A 261 -39.68 -33.17 29.36
CA ASP A 261 -39.74 -32.71 30.75
C ASP A 261 -40.69 -33.55 31.60
N LYS A 262 -41.79 -34.01 30.99
CA LYS A 262 -42.75 -34.94 31.60
C LYS A 262 -43.00 -36.13 30.68
N VAL A 263 -42.75 -37.33 31.19
CA VAL A 263 -43.00 -38.57 30.45
C VAL A 263 -43.81 -39.52 31.32
N LEU A 264 -44.84 -40.13 30.74
CA LEU A 264 -45.58 -41.21 31.36
C LEU A 264 -45.10 -42.55 30.81
N LEU A 265 -44.62 -43.43 31.68
CA LEU A 265 -44.23 -44.81 31.33
C LEU A 265 -45.24 -45.79 31.90
N LEU A 266 -45.96 -46.49 31.03
CA LEU A 266 -46.86 -47.57 31.41
C LEU A 266 -46.14 -48.92 31.33
N ARG A 267 -45.98 -49.61 32.46
CA ARG A 267 -45.40 -50.96 32.52
C ARG A 267 -46.51 -51.99 32.71
N ILE A 268 -46.97 -52.56 31.60
CA ILE A 268 -48.11 -53.49 31.55
C ILE A 268 -47.87 -54.74 32.43
N GLY A 269 -46.65 -55.29 32.41
CA GLY A 269 -46.29 -56.45 33.22
C GLY A 269 -46.34 -56.22 34.73
N GLU A 270 -46.35 -54.97 35.18
CA GLU A 270 -46.40 -54.59 36.59
C GLU A 270 -47.73 -53.93 36.97
N ASN A 271 -48.61 -53.62 36.00
CA ASN A 271 -49.82 -52.83 36.21
C ASN A 271 -49.53 -51.48 36.89
N LYS A 272 -48.43 -50.83 36.47
CA LYS A 272 -47.96 -49.57 37.03
C LYS A 272 -47.77 -48.50 35.97
N LEU A 273 -48.11 -47.27 36.35
CA LEU A 273 -47.85 -46.06 35.60
C LEU A 273 -46.85 -45.21 36.37
N TYR A 274 -45.78 -44.79 35.72
CA TYR A 274 -44.74 -43.94 36.28
C TYR A 274 -44.77 -42.57 35.61
N LEU A 275 -44.76 -41.51 36.40
CA LEU A 275 -44.46 -40.16 35.91
C LEU A 275 -42.98 -39.89 36.10
N TYR A 276 -42.30 -39.60 35.01
CA TYR A 276 -40.98 -39.03 34.99
C TYR A 276 -41.09 -37.51 34.87
N GLU A 277 -40.42 -36.79 35.76
CA GLU A 277 -40.15 -35.36 35.63
C GLU A 277 -38.64 -35.15 35.63
N GLU A 278 -38.12 -34.42 34.64
CA GLU A 278 -36.68 -34.17 34.48
C GLU A 278 -35.83 -35.46 34.45
N GLY A 279 -36.40 -36.56 33.93
CA GLY A 279 -35.75 -37.87 33.85
C GLY A 279 -35.74 -38.69 35.13
N ALA A 280 -36.39 -38.22 36.21
CA ALA A 280 -36.55 -38.96 37.46
C ALA A 280 -38.01 -39.33 37.71
N ILE A 281 -38.27 -40.49 38.31
CA ILE A 281 -39.63 -40.89 38.71
C ILE A 281 -40.06 -40.02 39.90
N THR A 282 -41.14 -39.26 39.73
CA THR A 282 -41.70 -38.43 40.80
C THR A 282 -42.98 -39.02 41.39
N GLU A 283 -43.77 -39.69 40.55
CA GLU A 283 -45.02 -40.32 40.98
C GLU A 283 -45.15 -41.72 40.38
N GLU A 284 -45.83 -42.60 41.12
CA GLU A 284 -46.14 -43.96 40.73
C GLU A 284 -47.60 -44.28 41.08
N TRP A 285 -48.33 -44.87 40.15
CA TRP A 285 -49.70 -45.32 40.37
C TRP A 285 -49.89 -46.76 39.96
N VAL A 286 -50.69 -47.49 40.74
CA VAL A 286 -51.24 -48.78 40.33
C VAL A 286 -52.40 -48.51 39.38
N VAL A 287 -52.38 -49.14 38.20
CA VAL A 287 -53.37 -48.94 37.14
C VAL A 287 -53.85 -50.29 36.61
N ALA A 288 -55.11 -50.35 36.15
CA ALA A 288 -55.61 -51.53 35.45
C ALA A 288 -55.23 -51.46 33.97
N THR A 289 -54.57 -52.49 33.44
CA THR A 289 -54.25 -52.62 32.02
C THR A 289 -55.25 -53.54 31.32
N GLY A 290 -55.32 -53.49 29.99
CA GLY A 290 -56.22 -54.32 29.18
C GLY A 290 -56.08 -55.82 29.44
N GLN A 291 -57.21 -56.53 29.43
CA GLN A 291 -57.23 -58.00 29.57
C GLN A 291 -56.48 -58.67 28.41
N PRO A 292 -56.01 -59.93 28.54
CA PRO A 292 -55.30 -60.62 27.46
C PRO A 292 -56.10 -60.72 26.15
N GLU A 293 -57.43 -60.77 26.23
CA GLU A 293 -58.33 -60.76 25.07
C GLU A 293 -58.43 -59.38 24.40
N TYR A 294 -58.14 -58.30 25.14
CA TYR A 294 -58.16 -56.90 24.70
C TYR A 294 -56.92 -56.15 25.23
N PRO A 295 -55.71 -56.50 24.75
CA PRO A 295 -54.48 -56.00 25.35
C PRO A 295 -54.29 -54.50 25.10
N THR A 296 -53.64 -53.83 26.04
CA THR A 296 -53.20 -52.43 25.85
C THR A 296 -52.16 -52.40 24.72
N PRO A 297 -52.38 -51.62 23.63
CA PRO A 297 -51.40 -51.50 22.55
C PRO A 297 -50.08 -50.91 23.05
N THR A 298 -48.96 -51.37 22.47
CA THR A 298 -47.59 -50.91 22.75
C THR A 298 -47.03 -50.11 21.59
#